data_AF-A0A9P7RTW8-F1
#
_entry.id   AF-A0A9P7RTW8-F1
#
_cell.length_a   1.000
_cell.length_b   1.000
_cell.length_c   1.000
_cell.angle_alpha   90.00
_cell.angle_beta   90.00
_cell.angle_gamma   90.00
#
_symmetry.space_group_name_H-M   'P 1'
#
loop_
_entity.id
_entity.type
_entity.pdbx_description
1 polymer ?
#
loop_
_entity_poly.entity_id
_entity_poly.type
_entity_poly.pdbx_seq_one_letter_code
_entity_poly.pdbx_strand_id
1 'polypeptide(L)'
;MNTPSTVGVPRSLLSTVFLLHVALEIPLAVQAIWAPASLPFRQLNNTTLVILKMYAALSLGMCLASVLCFSLPDILPGKRAFALGLCLYHTVCSTILFQAPRFIPYTFGPLCEQYMVTPEITWSVMHGLVGFTFMIWWQSTVSAVQPARKTN
;
A
#
# COMPACT_ATOMS: atom_id res chain seq x y z
N MET A 1 -20.24 -38.69 -19.47
CA MET A 1 -19.81 -38.45 -18.08
C MET A 1 -18.89 -37.24 -18.11
N ASN A 2 -19.44 -36.04 -17.89
CA ASN A 2 -18.68 -34.81 -18.01
C ASN A 2 -17.89 -34.61 -16.72
N THR A 3 -16.57 -34.75 -16.79
CA THR A 3 -15.67 -34.33 -15.73
C THR A 3 -15.91 -32.84 -15.44
N PRO A 4 -16.15 -32.42 -14.19
CA PRO A 4 -16.20 -31.00 -13.87
C PRO A 4 -14.83 -30.42 -14.22
N SER A 5 -14.79 -29.60 -15.26
CA SER A 5 -13.65 -28.74 -15.54
C SER A 5 -13.36 -27.98 -14.25
N THR A 6 -12.19 -28.20 -13.66
CA THR A 6 -11.70 -27.38 -12.55
C THR A 6 -11.66 -25.95 -13.06
N VAL A 7 -12.72 -25.18 -12.80
CA VAL A 7 -12.75 -23.75 -13.05
C VAL A 7 -11.68 -23.19 -12.15
N GLY A 8 -10.49 -22.97 -12.73
CA GLY A 8 -9.36 -22.41 -12.03
C GLY A 8 -9.82 -21.12 -11.37
N VAL A 9 -9.72 -21.07 -10.05
CA VAL A 9 -10.17 -19.91 -9.29
C VAL A 9 -9.44 -18.68 -9.85
N PRO A 10 -10.13 -17.68 -10.42
CA PRO A 10 -9.48 -16.61 -11.14
C PRO A 10 -8.55 -15.83 -10.21
N ARG A 11 -7.25 -16.01 -10.45
CA ARG A 11 -6.15 -15.29 -9.82
C ARG A 11 -5.50 -14.45 -10.91
N SER A 12 -5.64 -13.14 -10.81
CA SER A 12 -4.93 -12.24 -11.71
C SER A 12 -3.49 -12.07 -11.24
N LEU A 13 -2.54 -12.03 -12.19
CA LEU A 13 -1.16 -11.59 -11.93
C LEU A 13 -1.14 -10.17 -11.32
N LEU A 14 -2.20 -9.38 -11.55
CA LEU A 14 -2.38 -8.07 -10.95
C LEU A 14 -2.55 -8.12 -9.42
N SER A 15 -2.80 -9.29 -8.83
CA SER A 15 -2.73 -9.47 -7.36
C SER A 15 -1.35 -9.15 -6.78
N THR A 16 -0.31 -9.06 -7.61
CA THR A 16 1.02 -8.58 -7.19
C THR A 16 0.98 -7.18 -6.59
N VAL A 17 -0.09 -6.38 -6.82
CA VAL A 17 -0.29 -5.08 -6.15
C VAL A 17 -0.28 -5.18 -4.61
N PHE A 18 -0.74 -6.30 -4.05
CA PHE A 18 -0.65 -6.54 -2.60
C PHE A 18 0.81 -6.69 -2.14
N LEU A 19 1.67 -7.29 -2.96
CA LEU A 19 3.10 -7.37 -2.68
C LEU A 19 3.81 -6.04 -2.90
N LEU A 20 3.31 -5.19 -3.81
CA LEU A 20 3.81 -3.83 -3.99
C LEU A 20 3.57 -2.97 -2.74
N HIS A 21 2.40 -3.07 -2.11
CA HIS A 21 2.15 -2.46 -0.79
C HIS A 21 3.19 -2.92 0.23
N VAL A 22 3.40 -4.23 0.34
CA VAL A 22 4.38 -4.83 1.26
C VAL A 22 5.79 -4.30 1.00
N ALA A 23 6.21 -4.22 -0.26
CA ALA A 23 7.52 -3.74 -0.65
C ALA A 23 7.75 -2.26 -0.28
N LEU A 24 6.72 -1.42 -0.40
CA LEU A 24 6.80 -0.01 -0.04
C LEU A 24 6.79 0.20 1.48
N GLU A 25 5.94 -0.52 2.21
CA GLU A 25 5.65 -0.26 3.62
C GLU A 25 6.59 -0.97 4.61
N ILE A 26 7.03 -2.20 4.33
CA ILE A 26 7.84 -2.99 5.29
C ILE A 26 9.09 -2.23 5.78
N PRO A 27 9.90 -1.59 4.90
CA PRO A 27 11.10 -0.89 5.36
C PRO A 27 10.78 0.20 6.39
N LEU A 28 9.73 0.99 6.15
CA LEU A 28 9.28 2.02 7.07
C LEU A 28 8.72 1.40 8.35
N ALA A 29 7.82 0.43 8.24
CA ALA A 29 7.13 -0.17 9.38
C ALA A 29 8.14 -0.80 10.36
N VAL A 30 9.13 -1.53 9.84
CA VAL A 30 10.20 -2.11 10.64
C VAL A 30 11.04 -0.99 11.28
N GLN A 31 11.54 -0.02 10.51
CA GLN A 31 12.35 1.05 11.08
C GLN A 31 11.60 1.83 12.17
N ALA A 32 10.32 2.14 11.97
CA ALA A 32 9.49 2.91 12.89
C ALA A 32 9.14 2.15 14.18
N ILE A 33 9.08 0.81 14.16
CA ILE A 33 8.85 0.00 15.37
C ILE A 33 10.09 0.00 16.27
N TRP A 34 11.26 -0.33 15.69
CA TRP A 34 12.48 -0.57 16.46
C TRP A 34 13.32 0.69 16.67
N ALA A 35 13.37 1.60 15.71
CA ALA A 35 14.21 2.79 15.74
C ALA A 35 13.47 4.04 15.23
N PRO A 36 12.30 4.42 15.77
CA PRO A 36 11.52 5.56 15.27
C PRO A 36 12.27 6.90 15.33
N ALA A 37 13.13 7.10 16.33
CA ALA A 37 13.93 8.33 16.45
C ALA A 37 15.04 8.44 15.39
N SER A 38 15.35 7.36 14.67
CA SER A 38 16.28 7.37 13.54
C SER A 38 15.64 7.86 12.24
N LEU A 39 14.31 8.02 12.22
CA LEU A 39 13.61 8.52 11.05
C LEU A 39 13.94 10.01 10.80
N PRO A 40 13.89 10.45 9.55
CA PRO A 40 14.31 11.78 9.12
C PRO A 40 13.37 12.93 9.55
N PHE A 41 12.57 12.72 10.59
CA PHE A 41 11.58 13.67 11.07
C PHE A 41 12.16 14.54 12.19
N ARG A 42 11.85 15.84 12.15
CA ARG A 42 12.26 16.77 13.19
C ARG A 42 11.25 16.79 14.33
N GLN A 43 11.72 17.17 15.51
CA GLN A 43 10.86 17.42 16.69
C GLN A 43 10.01 16.21 17.10
N LEU A 44 10.57 14.99 16.97
CA LEU A 44 9.96 13.77 17.47
C LEU A 44 9.93 13.78 19.00
N ASN A 45 8.87 14.34 19.58
CA ASN A 45 8.59 14.23 21.01
C ASN A 45 7.99 12.84 21.35
N ASN A 46 7.85 12.54 22.64
CA ASN A 46 7.33 11.24 23.09
C ASN A 46 5.95 10.92 22.50
N THR A 47 5.06 11.90 22.39
CA THR A 47 3.73 11.72 21.80
C THR A 47 3.84 11.33 20.33
N THR A 48 4.67 12.03 19.55
CA THR A 48 4.91 11.71 18.14
C THR A 48 5.53 10.32 17.97
N LEU A 49 6.49 9.94 18.82
CA LEU A 49 7.11 8.61 18.79
C LEU A 49 6.09 7.49 19.08
N VAL A 50 5.18 7.69 20.04
CA VAL A 50 4.12 6.72 20.36
C VAL A 50 3.16 6.56 19.18
N ILE A 51 2.67 7.68 18.62
CA ILE A 51 1.78 7.66 17.46
C ILE A 51 2.46 6.98 16.26
N LEU A 52 3.74 7.28 16.03
CA LEU A 52 4.52 6.69 14.94
C LEU A 52 4.68 5.17 15.10
N LYS A 53 4.91 4.68 16.33
CA LYS A 53 4.96 3.24 16.61
C LYS A 53 3.60 2.57 16.41
N MET A 54 2.50 3.20 16.82
CA MET A 54 1.15 2.68 16.60
C MET A 54 0.82 2.61 15.09
N TYR A 55 1.18 3.65 14.35
CA TYR A 55 1.06 3.68 12.89
C TYR A 55 1.90 2.57 12.24
N ALA A 56 3.14 2.38 12.69
CA ALA A 56 4.02 1.35 12.18
C ALA A 56 3.48 -0.06 12.46
N ALA A 57 2.91 -0.30 13.63
CA ALA A 57 2.23 -1.55 13.95
C ALA A 57 1.00 -1.80 13.06
N LEU A 58 0.20 -0.76 12.78
CA LEU A 58 -0.92 -0.85 11.84
C LEU A 58 -0.44 -1.15 10.41
N SER A 59 0.59 -0.43 9.92
CA SER A 59 1.17 -0.66 8.59
C SER A 59 1.74 -2.07 8.46
N LEU A 60 2.46 -2.57 9.47
CA LEU A 60 2.94 -3.95 9.50
C LEU A 60 1.78 -4.97 9.47
N GLY A 61 0.70 -4.72 10.20
CA GLY A 61 -0.51 -5.54 10.16
C GLY A 61 -1.15 -5.57 8.76
N MET A 62 -1.22 -4.42 8.07
CA MET A 62 -1.70 -4.33 6.68
C MET A 62 -0.76 -5.05 5.70
N CYS A 63 0.56 -5.02 5.94
CA CYS A 63 1.52 -5.81 5.15
C CYS A 63 1.24 -7.31 5.30
N LEU A 64 1.06 -7.80 6.53
CA LEU A 64 0.73 -9.21 6.78
C LEU A 64 -0.59 -9.60 6.10
N ALA A 65 -1.64 -8.80 6.26
CA ALA A 65 -2.92 -9.01 5.59
C ALA A 65 -2.77 -9.02 4.06
N SER A 66 -1.89 -8.18 3.50
CA SER A 66 -1.60 -8.13 2.06
C SER A 66 -0.90 -9.39 1.56
N VAL A 67 0.08 -9.92 2.30
CA VAL A 67 0.71 -11.22 1.99
C VAL A 67 -0.32 -12.34 1.95
N LEU A 68 -1.26 -12.35 2.92
CA LEU A 68 -2.34 -13.33 2.94
C LEU A 68 -3.30 -13.14 1.75
N CYS A 69 -3.68 -11.90 1.45
CA CYS A 69 -4.58 -11.56 0.34
C CYS A 69 -4.00 -11.85 -1.04
N PHE A 70 -2.67 -11.80 -1.20
CA PHE A 70 -2.01 -12.13 -2.47
C PHE A 70 -2.41 -13.52 -3.00
N SER A 71 -2.48 -14.51 -2.12
CA SER A 71 -2.80 -15.91 -2.49
C SER A 71 -4.31 -16.17 -2.63
N LEU A 72 -5.14 -15.24 -2.17
CA LEU A 72 -6.60 -15.39 -2.15
C LEU A 72 -7.24 -15.08 -3.52
N PRO A 73 -8.39 -15.70 -3.83
CA PRO A 73 -9.18 -15.39 -5.02
C PRO A 73 -9.65 -13.94 -5.10
N ASP A 74 -9.64 -13.34 -6.30
CA ASP A 74 -10.01 -11.92 -6.51
C ASP A 74 -11.50 -11.61 -6.31
N ILE A 75 -12.34 -12.65 -6.32
CA ILE A 75 -13.79 -12.55 -6.12
C ILE A 75 -14.19 -12.40 -4.66
N LEU A 76 -13.29 -12.69 -3.71
CA LEU A 76 -13.66 -12.69 -2.30
C LEU A 76 -14.00 -11.27 -1.82
N PRO A 77 -15.20 -11.06 -1.24
CA PRO A 77 -15.62 -9.73 -0.80
C PRO A 77 -14.67 -9.13 0.24
N GLY A 78 -14.09 -9.96 1.13
CA GLY A 78 -13.10 -9.52 2.10
C GLY A 78 -11.81 -8.99 1.46
N LYS A 79 -11.25 -9.70 0.47
CA LYS A 79 -10.07 -9.24 -0.29
C LYS A 79 -10.34 -7.91 -1.00
N ARG A 80 -11.53 -7.79 -1.60
CA ARG A 80 -11.98 -6.59 -2.30
C ARG A 80 -12.15 -5.39 -1.36
N ALA A 81 -12.79 -5.59 -0.21
CA ALA A 81 -12.94 -4.55 0.81
C ALA A 81 -11.57 -4.08 1.33
N PHE A 82 -10.66 -5.03 1.60
CA PHE A 82 -9.31 -4.72 2.02
C PHE A 82 -8.53 -3.94 0.95
N ALA A 83 -8.62 -4.32 -0.33
CA ALA A 83 -8.01 -3.60 -1.44
C ALA A 83 -8.50 -2.14 -1.56
N LEU A 84 -9.80 -1.89 -1.36
CA LEU A 84 -10.33 -0.52 -1.31
C LEU A 84 -9.77 0.26 -0.13
N GLY A 85 -9.63 -0.39 1.04
CA GLY A 85 -8.96 0.20 2.20
C GLY A 85 -7.52 0.61 1.90
N LEU A 86 -6.73 -0.27 1.27
CA LEU A 86 -5.36 0.03 0.84
C LEU A 86 -5.31 1.13 -0.23
N CYS A 87 -6.25 1.14 -1.18
CA CYS A 87 -6.36 2.20 -2.18
C CYS A 87 -6.59 3.57 -1.53
N LEU A 88 -7.53 3.66 -0.60
CA LEU A 88 -7.81 4.88 0.15
C LEU A 88 -6.59 5.30 0.98
N TYR A 89 -6.01 4.37 1.73
CA TYR A 89 -4.81 4.60 2.53
C TYR A 89 -3.67 5.18 1.70
N HIS A 90 -3.30 4.56 0.58
CA HIS A 90 -2.22 5.05 -0.28
C HIS A 90 -2.54 6.41 -0.92
N THR A 91 -3.79 6.67 -1.27
CA THR A 91 -4.21 7.99 -1.81
C THR A 91 -4.08 9.09 -0.76
N VAL A 92 -4.50 8.80 0.48
CA VAL A 92 -4.40 9.74 1.60
C VAL A 92 -2.93 9.98 1.98
N CYS A 93 -2.12 8.91 2.09
CA CYS A 93 -0.68 9.03 2.35
C CYS A 93 0.04 9.85 1.27
N SER A 94 -0.28 9.61 -0.01
CA SER A 94 0.26 10.41 -1.11
C SER A 94 -0.04 11.90 -0.94
N THR A 95 -1.28 12.24 -0.60
CA THR A 95 -1.71 13.63 -0.35
C THR A 95 -0.99 14.26 0.85
N ILE A 96 -0.93 13.54 1.97
CA ILE A 96 -0.23 14.01 3.19
C ILE A 96 1.24 14.27 2.89
N LEU A 97 1.92 13.36 2.20
CA LEU A 97 3.35 13.50 1.86
C LEU A 97 3.59 14.63 0.86
N PHE A 98 2.69 14.82 -0.11
CA PHE A 98 2.80 15.91 -1.08
C PHE A 98 2.68 17.29 -0.40
N GLN A 99 1.88 17.37 0.65
CA GLN A 99 1.66 18.58 1.45
C GLN A 99 2.63 18.70 2.63
N ALA A 100 3.51 17.72 2.84
CA ALA A 100 4.41 17.71 3.98
C ALA A 100 5.48 18.81 3.84
N PRO A 101 5.95 19.39 4.96
CA PRO A 101 7.15 20.22 4.94
C PRO A 101 8.36 19.40 4.44
N ARG A 102 9.30 20.09 3.80
CA ARG A 102 10.56 19.50 3.30
C ARG A 102 11.26 18.65 4.38
N PHE A 103 11.60 17.41 4.06
CA PHE A 103 12.41 16.55 4.95
C PHE A 103 13.87 16.98 4.92
N ILE A 104 14.33 17.65 5.98
CA ILE A 104 15.71 18.15 6.11
C ILE A 104 16.43 17.39 7.24
N PRO A 105 17.68 16.92 7.06
CA PRO A 105 18.64 17.30 6.00
C PRO A 105 18.71 16.37 4.78
N TYR A 106 17.74 15.49 4.58
CA TYR A 106 17.82 14.43 3.57
C TYR A 106 17.55 14.97 2.17
N THR A 107 18.44 14.65 1.23
CA THR A 107 18.36 15.09 -0.17
C THR A 107 18.89 13.98 -1.08
N PHE A 108 18.36 13.92 -2.32
CA PHE A 108 18.94 13.09 -3.38
C PHE A 108 20.05 13.80 -4.17
N GLY A 109 20.48 14.98 -3.70
CA GLY A 109 21.54 15.78 -4.28
C GLY A 109 21.02 17.06 -4.93
N PRO A 110 21.91 18.03 -5.22
CA PRO A 110 21.52 19.37 -5.69
C PRO A 110 20.71 19.35 -7.00
N LEU A 111 21.03 18.45 -7.93
CA LEU A 111 20.31 18.33 -9.20
C LEU A 111 18.86 17.86 -8.98
N CYS A 112 18.63 16.90 -8.08
CA CYS A 112 17.29 16.40 -7.79
C CYS A 112 16.43 17.48 -7.11
N GLU A 113 17.00 18.29 -6.21
CA GLU A 113 16.31 19.43 -5.60
C GLU A 113 15.87 20.45 -6.65
N GLN A 114 16.69 20.73 -7.67
CA GLN A 114 16.34 21.66 -8.76
C GLN A 114 15.08 21.25 -9.52
N TYR A 115 14.82 19.94 -9.61
CA TYR A 115 13.62 19.38 -10.24
C TYR A 115 12.53 18.98 -9.25
N MET A 116 12.61 19.42 -7.98
CA MET A 116 11.65 19.07 -6.92
C MET A 116 11.55 17.56 -6.66
N VAL A 117 12.58 16.79 -7.02
CA VAL A 117 12.69 15.37 -6.70
C VAL A 117 13.30 15.25 -5.31
N THR A 118 12.45 15.47 -4.32
CA THR A 118 12.79 15.39 -2.89
C THR A 118 12.32 14.06 -2.30
N PRO A 119 12.85 13.62 -1.14
CA PRO A 119 12.39 12.42 -0.46
C PRO A 119 10.87 12.36 -0.24
N GLU A 120 10.24 13.41 0.29
CA GLU A 120 8.80 13.42 0.55
C GLU A 120 7.96 13.41 -0.72
N ILE A 121 8.38 14.11 -1.79
CA ILE A 121 7.66 14.10 -3.07
C ILE A 121 7.81 12.75 -3.76
N THR A 122 9.02 12.18 -3.77
CA THR A 122 9.26 10.85 -4.34
C THR A 122 8.41 9.81 -3.61
N TRP A 123 8.38 9.87 -2.27
CA TRP A 123 7.57 8.99 -1.47
C TRP A 123 6.06 9.20 -1.71
N SER A 124 5.61 10.45 -1.82
CA SER A 124 4.23 10.77 -2.22
C SER A 124 3.85 10.13 -3.56
N VAL A 125 4.71 10.24 -4.57
CA VAL A 125 4.50 9.64 -5.89
C VAL A 125 4.46 8.12 -5.79
N MET A 126 5.35 7.49 -5.02
CA MET A 126 5.34 6.04 -4.81
C MET A 126 4.00 5.58 -4.21
N HIS A 127 3.50 6.23 -3.15
CA HIS A 127 2.16 5.89 -2.62
C HIS A 127 1.06 6.13 -3.66
N GLY A 128 1.12 7.22 -4.41
CA GLY A 128 0.15 7.51 -5.48
C GLY A 128 0.09 6.41 -6.54
N LEU A 129 1.25 5.92 -6.97
CA LEU A 129 1.37 4.80 -7.92
C LEU A 129 0.80 3.48 -7.36
N VAL A 130 1.04 3.17 -6.08
CA VAL A 130 0.44 1.99 -5.44
C VAL A 130 -1.07 2.11 -5.40
N GLY A 131 -1.62 3.26 -4.95
CA GLY A 131 -3.06 3.50 -4.93
C GLY A 131 -3.69 3.39 -6.32
N PHE A 132 -3.04 3.96 -7.34
CA PHE A 132 -3.47 3.86 -8.73
C PHE A 132 -3.48 2.41 -9.24
N THR A 133 -2.47 1.62 -8.87
CA THR A 133 -2.39 0.20 -9.25
C THR A 133 -3.51 -0.62 -8.59
N PHE A 134 -3.92 -0.29 -7.36
CA PHE A 134 -5.10 -0.90 -6.75
C PHE A 134 -6.38 -0.58 -7.52
N MET A 135 -6.51 0.63 -8.07
CA MET A 135 -7.64 0.97 -8.94
C MET A 135 -7.62 0.17 -10.25
N ILE A 136 -6.45 -0.01 -10.87
CA ILE A 136 -6.29 -0.87 -12.06
C ILE A 136 -6.69 -2.32 -11.73
N TRP A 137 -6.18 -2.87 -10.62
CA TRP A 137 -6.55 -4.21 -10.15
C TRP A 137 -8.06 -4.31 -9.90
N TRP A 138 -8.67 -3.29 -9.28
CA TRP A 138 -10.11 -3.27 -9.02
C TRP A 138 -10.93 -3.37 -10.31
N GLN A 139 -10.64 -2.51 -11.28
CA GLN A 139 -11.38 -2.45 -12.55
C GLN A 139 -11.15 -3.70 -13.40
N SER A 140 -9.93 -4.23 -13.44
CA SER A 140 -9.61 -5.45 -14.20
C SER A 140 -10.26 -6.72 -13.64
N THR A 141 -10.59 -6.75 -12.34
CA THR A 141 -11.15 -7.93 -11.66
C THR A 141 -12.65 -7.84 -11.39
N VAL A 142 -13.29 -6.68 -11.59
CA VAL A 142 -14.70 -6.47 -11.23
C VAL A 142 -15.66 -7.36 -12.02
N SER A 143 -15.34 -7.67 -13.28
CA SER A 143 -16.16 -8.53 -14.15
C SER A 143 -16.22 -9.97 -13.64
N ALA A 144 -15.17 -10.46 -12.99
CA ALA A 144 -15.12 -11.80 -12.40
C ALA A 144 -16.06 -11.97 -11.20
N VAL A 145 -16.53 -10.88 -10.59
CA VAL A 145 -17.46 -10.90 -9.45
C VAL A 145 -18.91 -11.06 -9.92
N GLN A 146 -19.25 -10.58 -11.12
CA GLN A 146 -20.63 -10.54 -11.62
C GLN A 146 -21.29 -11.93 -11.82
N PRO A 147 -20.58 -12.97 -12.31
CA PRO A 147 -21.16 -14.31 -12.44
C PRO A 147 -21.53 -14.94 -11.10
N ALA A 148 -20.75 -14.67 -10.03
CA ALA A 148 -20.98 -15.24 -8.70
C ALA A 148 -22.24 -14.70 -8.01
N ARG A 149 -22.77 -13.55 -8.47
CA ARG A 149 -23.99 -12.95 -7.92
C ARG A 149 -25.28 -13.49 -8.55
N LYS A 150 -25.21 -14.04 -9.78
CA LYS A 150 -26.40 -14.49 -10.54
C LYS A 150 -26.86 -15.92 -10.20
N THR A 151 -26.09 -16.65 -9.40
CA THR A 151 -26.38 -18.04 -9.01
C THR A 151 -26.98 -18.19 -7.61
N ASN A 152 -27.26 -17.07 -6.93
CA ASN A 152 -28.06 -17.00 -5.69
C ASN A 152 -29.39 -16.31 -5.99
#